data_AF-A0AAW6LWF0-F1
#
_entry.id   AF-A0AAW6LWF0-F1
#
_cell.length_a   1.000
_cell.length_b   1.000
_cell.length_c   1.000
_cell.angle_alpha   90.00
_cell.angle_beta   90.00
_cell.angle_gamma   90.00
#
_symmetry.space_group_name_H-M   'P 1'
#
loop_
_entity.id
_entity.type
_entity.pdbx_description
1 polymer ?
#
loop_
_entity_poly.entity_id
_entity_poly.type
_entity_poly.pdbx_seq_one_letter_code
_entity_poly.pdbx_strand_id
1 'polypeptide(L)'
;MTRVQLVSARYRRPPDSHGWSIVPGHRTFRDIETAPRFFGNDMFMRDDLFEVDRGVGVLVDLDLDDVPPVPACPSIVPGDVSASGEMLWVVDQLLPIVVSIDSDHVAREYVLPGQIGHSRRIWGTPTGCWVGGNDGLYRCVIGEEPRRVFPHAVHQGAVIGEHFLACPSGTVWSLHTQDHEPVAVDVPDGYGASIAVDGESFVVLAEQRHTDAASTYRLIRVNVSGDVTVGPELPTMQRLSQAISRRLTTSSFPRQDSGGGASRSDVRDGGETRGRCLPRWSGRRFRVDHRPST
;
A
#
# COMPACT_ATOMS: atom_id res chain seq x y z
N MET A 1 -10.24 28.09 -16.97
CA MET A 1 -11.07 28.24 -15.74
C MET A 1 -12.01 29.40 -15.97
N THR A 2 -13.29 29.12 -16.16
CA THR A 2 -14.22 30.11 -16.72
C THR A 2 -14.98 30.84 -15.63
N ARG A 3 -15.25 30.18 -14.50
CA ARG A 3 -16.08 30.74 -13.43
C ARG A 3 -15.87 30.03 -12.09
N VAL A 4 -15.95 30.79 -11.00
CA VAL A 4 -16.04 30.25 -9.62
C VAL A 4 -17.25 30.83 -8.94
N GLN A 5 -18.05 29.98 -8.32
CA GLN A 5 -19.25 30.38 -7.61
C GLN A 5 -19.22 29.89 -6.17
N LEU A 6 -19.48 30.79 -5.23
CA LEU A 6 -19.79 30.43 -3.85
C LEU A 6 -21.19 29.83 -3.83
N VAL A 7 -21.31 28.61 -3.29
CA VAL A 7 -22.60 27.99 -3.00
C VAL A 7 -22.97 28.35 -1.57
N SER A 8 -24.07 29.06 -1.39
CA SER A 8 -24.63 29.34 -0.06
C SER A 8 -25.88 28.50 0.18
N ALA A 9 -26.09 28.06 1.42
CA ALA A 9 -27.31 27.39 1.86
C ALA A 9 -27.89 28.10 3.09
N ARG A 10 -29.22 28.10 3.21
CA ARG A 10 -29.90 28.59 4.40
C ARG A 10 -29.97 27.53 5.48
N TYR A 11 -29.70 27.94 6.71
CA TYR A 11 -29.90 27.14 7.91
C TYR A 11 -30.91 27.82 8.81
N ARG A 12 -31.73 27.02 9.52
CA ARG A 12 -32.67 27.47 10.53
C ARG A 12 -32.42 26.74 11.84
N ARG A 13 -32.53 27.45 12.96
CA ARG A 13 -32.54 26.88 14.30
C ARG A 13 -33.99 26.84 14.80
N PRO A 14 -34.61 25.65 14.97
CA PRO A 14 -35.94 25.55 15.55
C PRO A 14 -35.97 26.11 16.98
N PRO A 15 -37.08 26.73 17.43
CA PRO A 15 -37.17 27.33 18.77
C PRO A 15 -36.82 26.37 19.92
N ASP A 16 -37.12 25.08 19.75
CA ASP A 16 -36.94 24.04 20.77
C ASP A 16 -35.67 23.19 20.57
N SER A 17 -34.76 23.62 19.69
CA SER A 17 -33.55 22.86 19.36
C SER A 17 -32.31 23.75 19.32
N HIS A 18 -31.21 23.26 19.90
CA HIS A 18 -29.90 23.88 19.77
C HIS A 18 -29.21 23.56 18.43
N GLY A 19 -29.82 22.70 17.60
CA GLY A 19 -29.28 22.29 16.31
C GLY A 19 -29.74 23.16 15.14
N TRP A 20 -28.82 23.41 14.20
CA TRP A 20 -29.12 24.05 12.92
C TRP A 20 -29.50 23.00 11.88
N SER A 21 -30.57 23.24 11.13
CA SER A 21 -30.97 22.39 9.99
C SER A 21 -30.96 23.18 8.70
N ILE A 22 -30.54 22.54 7.59
CA ILE A 22 -30.59 23.16 6.26
C ILE A 22 -32.06 23.32 5.87
N VAL A 23 -32.44 24.50 5.38
CA VAL A 23 -33.74 24.74 4.78
C VAL A 23 -33.70 24.29 3.32
N PRO A 24 -34.45 23.25 2.92
CA PRO A 24 -34.45 22.77 1.54
C PRO A 24 -34.87 23.86 0.54
N GLY A 25 -34.30 23.86 -0.66
CA GLY A 25 -34.64 24.82 -1.73
C GLY A 25 -33.97 26.20 -1.62
N HIS A 26 -33.29 26.51 -0.51
CA HIS A 26 -32.61 27.78 -0.31
C HIS A 26 -31.11 27.68 -0.57
N ARG A 27 -30.74 27.33 -1.82
CA ARG A 27 -29.37 27.42 -2.30
C ARG A 27 -29.23 28.61 -3.24
N THR A 28 -28.19 29.42 -3.02
CA THR A 28 -27.86 30.54 -3.91
C THR A 28 -26.42 30.41 -4.39
N PHE A 29 -26.19 30.90 -5.60
CA PHE A 29 -24.89 30.89 -6.25
C PHE A 29 -24.47 32.33 -6.47
N ARG A 30 -23.24 32.66 -6.09
CA ARG A 30 -22.67 33.98 -6.32
C ARG A 30 -21.27 33.85 -6.87
N ASP A 31 -20.99 34.57 -7.94
CA ASP A 31 -19.65 34.60 -8.52
C ASP A 31 -18.64 35.18 -7.54
N ILE A 32 -17.48 34.56 -7.46
CA ILE A 32 -16.37 34.99 -6.61
C ILE A 32 -15.07 34.91 -7.39
N GLU A 33 -14.14 35.82 -7.11
CA GLU A 33 -12.82 35.81 -7.73
C GLU A 33 -11.84 34.87 -7.03
N THR A 34 -12.07 34.59 -5.74
CA THR A 34 -11.19 33.74 -4.92
C THR A 34 -12.01 32.84 -4.01
N ALA A 35 -11.76 31.53 -4.09
CA ALA A 35 -12.39 30.55 -3.22
C ALA A 35 -11.98 30.76 -1.75
N PRO A 36 -12.92 30.84 -0.81
CA PRO A 36 -12.60 30.90 0.61
C PRO A 36 -11.91 29.60 1.05
N ARG A 37 -10.83 29.72 1.82
CA ARG A 37 -10.13 28.55 2.39
C ARG A 37 -10.97 27.80 3.43
N PHE A 38 -11.83 28.54 4.14
CA PHE A 38 -12.73 28.01 5.15
C PHE A 38 -14.08 28.72 5.02
N PHE A 39 -15.16 27.97 5.19
CA PHE A 39 -16.47 28.55 5.40
C PHE A 39 -16.59 28.83 6.91
N GLY A 40 -16.65 30.08 7.35
CA GLY A 40 -16.65 30.44 8.78
C GLY A 40 -17.85 29.87 9.55
N ASN A 41 -17.63 29.43 10.80
CA ASN A 41 -18.68 28.91 11.70
C ASN A 41 -19.30 29.99 12.62
N ASP A 42 -18.77 31.21 12.59
CA ASP A 42 -18.98 32.23 13.62
C ASP A 42 -20.46 32.66 13.78
N MET A 43 -21.26 32.51 12.72
CA MET A 43 -22.68 32.85 12.71
C MET A 43 -23.56 31.81 13.44
N PHE A 44 -23.11 30.56 13.58
CA PHE A 44 -23.84 29.52 14.31
C PHE A 44 -23.72 29.62 15.83
N MET A 45 -22.78 30.46 16.30
CA MET A 45 -22.50 30.68 17.72
C MET A 45 -23.23 31.92 18.28
N ARG A 46 -24.07 32.57 17.47
CA ARG A 46 -24.87 33.73 17.86
C ARG A 46 -26.28 33.31 18.28
N ASP A 47 -26.63 33.61 19.53
CA ASP A 47 -27.91 33.19 20.11
C ASP A 47 -29.12 34.02 19.68
N ASP A 48 -28.90 35.18 19.04
CA ASP A 48 -29.94 36.06 18.53
C ASP A 48 -30.40 35.71 17.11
N LEU A 49 -29.79 34.72 16.47
CA LEU A 49 -30.11 34.30 15.10
C LEU A 49 -30.93 33.01 15.06
N PHE A 50 -31.99 33.02 14.24
CA PHE A 50 -32.86 31.87 14.00
C PHE A 50 -32.78 31.36 12.55
N GLU A 51 -32.29 32.20 11.62
CA GLU A 51 -31.99 31.85 10.24
C GLU A 51 -30.69 32.51 9.78
N VAL A 52 -29.85 31.76 9.06
CA VAL A 52 -28.60 32.27 8.47
C VAL A 52 -28.36 31.69 7.08
N ASP A 53 -27.93 32.53 6.14
CA ASP A 53 -27.40 32.09 4.85
C ASP A 53 -25.88 31.97 4.95
N ARG A 54 -25.31 30.82 4.57
CA ARG A 54 -23.88 30.56 4.73
C ARG A 54 -23.30 29.86 3.50
N GLY A 55 -22.08 30.24 3.11
CA GLY A 55 -21.27 29.47 2.16
C GLY A 55 -21.05 28.03 2.65
N VAL A 56 -21.39 27.05 1.82
CA VAL A 56 -21.25 25.61 2.10
C VAL A 56 -20.32 24.91 1.12
N GLY A 57 -19.96 25.57 0.03
CA GLY A 57 -19.12 24.99 -1.00
C GLY A 57 -18.72 26.03 -2.05
N VAL A 58 -17.84 25.60 -2.94
CA VAL A 58 -17.47 26.35 -4.14
C VAL A 58 -17.71 25.46 -5.34
N LEU A 59 -18.36 26.00 -6.36
CA LEU A 59 -18.51 25.38 -7.67
C LEU A 59 -17.49 26.03 -8.60
N VAL A 60 -16.73 25.22 -9.33
CA VAL A 60 -15.70 25.68 -10.27
C VAL A 60 -16.04 25.15 -11.66
N ASP A 61 -16.30 26.05 -12.60
CA ASP A 61 -16.44 25.71 -14.00
C ASP A 61 -15.06 25.76 -14.66
N LEU A 62 -14.59 24.59 -15.07
CA LEU A 62 -13.32 24.44 -15.77
C LEU A 62 -13.57 24.45 -17.26
N ASP A 63 -13.01 25.47 -17.93
CA ASP A 63 -12.77 25.40 -19.37
C ASP A 63 -11.76 24.28 -19.64
N LEU A 64 -12.18 23.26 -20.39
CA LEU A 64 -11.30 22.18 -20.80
C LEU A 64 -10.76 22.41 -22.22
N ASP A 65 -11.21 23.46 -22.92
CA ASP A 65 -10.84 23.73 -24.31
C ASP A 65 -9.49 24.48 -24.43
N ASP A 66 -9.04 25.14 -23.34
CA ASP A 66 -7.78 25.90 -23.26
C ASP A 66 -6.74 25.21 -22.33
N VAL A 67 -6.79 23.89 -22.23
CA VAL A 67 -5.75 23.12 -21.53
C VAL A 67 -4.62 22.85 -22.52
N PRO A 68 -3.39 23.37 -22.30
CA PRO A 68 -2.24 23.02 -23.13
C PRO A 68 -2.11 21.50 -23.21
N PRO A 69 -1.70 20.93 -24.35
CA PRO A 69 -1.49 19.49 -24.44
C PRO A 69 -0.59 19.06 -23.28
N VAL A 70 -1.15 18.22 -22.40
CA VAL A 70 -0.43 17.72 -21.24
C VAL A 70 0.83 17.06 -21.78
N PRO A 71 2.03 17.35 -21.23
CA PRO A 71 3.23 16.60 -21.59
C PRO A 71 2.89 15.12 -21.54
N ALA A 72 3.35 14.33 -22.51
CA ALA A 72 3.11 12.90 -22.50
C ALA A 72 3.64 12.34 -21.16
N CYS A 73 2.76 12.19 -20.18
CA CYS A 73 3.07 11.46 -18.98
C CYS A 73 3.38 10.05 -19.42
N PRO A 74 4.36 9.37 -18.81
CA PRO A 74 4.43 7.93 -18.98
C PRO A 74 3.03 7.39 -18.69
N SER A 75 2.48 6.60 -19.61
CA SER A 75 1.11 6.07 -19.52
C SER A 75 0.90 5.25 -18.24
N ILE A 76 2.01 4.82 -17.62
CA ILE A 76 2.08 4.11 -16.36
C ILE A 76 3.24 4.62 -15.50
N VAL A 77 2.99 4.82 -14.21
CA VAL A 77 4.00 4.96 -13.17
C VAL A 77 3.99 3.68 -12.34
N PRO A 78 4.99 2.80 -12.46
CA PRO A 78 4.99 1.52 -11.75
C PRO A 78 4.90 1.70 -10.23
N GLY A 79 3.83 1.19 -9.61
CA GLY A 79 3.65 1.14 -8.16
C GLY A 79 4.17 -0.15 -7.55
N ASP A 80 3.95 -1.28 -8.24
CA ASP A 80 4.46 -2.60 -7.85
C ASP A 80 4.63 -3.49 -9.09
N VAL A 81 5.51 -4.49 -8.99
CA VAL A 81 5.88 -5.36 -10.11
C VAL A 81 5.97 -6.80 -9.63
N SER A 82 5.46 -7.73 -10.44
CA SER A 82 5.57 -9.17 -10.20
C SER A 82 5.85 -9.89 -11.51
N ALA A 83 6.51 -11.05 -11.44
CA ALA A 83 6.81 -11.86 -12.61
C ALA A 83 6.37 -13.30 -12.37
N SER A 84 5.81 -13.93 -13.40
CA SER A 84 5.48 -15.35 -13.39
C SER A 84 5.72 -15.94 -14.78
N GLY A 85 6.57 -16.96 -14.85
CA GLY A 85 7.05 -17.49 -16.12
C GLY A 85 7.71 -16.40 -16.97
N GLU A 86 7.23 -16.24 -18.19
CA GLU A 86 7.71 -15.25 -19.17
C GLU A 86 6.96 -13.91 -19.11
N MET A 87 6.01 -13.76 -18.18
CA MET A 87 5.17 -12.58 -18.10
C MET A 87 5.57 -11.68 -16.93
N LEU A 88 5.76 -10.40 -17.24
CA LEU A 88 5.93 -9.34 -16.27
C LEU A 88 4.60 -8.62 -16.07
N TRP A 89 4.21 -8.44 -14.82
CA TRP A 89 3.00 -7.74 -14.41
C TRP A 89 3.37 -6.48 -13.64
N VAL A 90 2.75 -5.35 -14.02
CA VAL A 90 2.95 -4.05 -13.40
C VAL A 90 1.60 -3.47 -13.01
N VAL A 91 1.47 -2.95 -11.80
CA VAL A 91 0.32 -2.13 -11.41
C VAL A 91 0.74 -0.67 -11.33
N ASP A 92 -0.09 0.23 -11.83
CA ASP A 92 0.14 1.67 -11.71
C ASP A 92 0.08 2.12 -10.24
N GLN A 93 0.85 3.15 -9.90
CA GLN A 93 0.94 3.68 -8.54
C GLN A 93 -0.38 4.32 -8.07
N LEU A 94 -1.17 4.91 -8.97
CA LEU A 94 -2.37 5.69 -8.65
C LEU A 94 -3.60 5.30 -9.47
N LEU A 95 -3.42 4.93 -10.73
CA LEU A 95 -4.51 4.53 -11.62
C LEU A 95 -4.90 3.07 -11.35
N PRO A 96 -6.18 2.70 -11.54
CA PRO A 96 -6.63 1.32 -11.46
C PRO A 96 -6.26 0.55 -12.74
N ILE A 97 -4.98 0.60 -13.14
CA ILE A 97 -4.46 -0.01 -14.37
C ILE A 97 -3.41 -1.05 -14.00
N VAL A 98 -3.50 -2.20 -14.65
CA VAL A 98 -2.51 -3.26 -14.64
C VAL A 98 -2.01 -3.47 -16.06
N VAL A 99 -0.73 -3.72 -16.22
CA VAL A 99 -0.09 -3.99 -17.51
C VAL A 99 0.60 -5.35 -17.43
N SER A 100 0.32 -6.22 -18.39
CA SER A 100 1.15 -7.41 -18.66
C SER A 100 2.13 -7.09 -19.79
N ILE A 101 3.35 -7.58 -19.68
CA ILE A 101 4.38 -7.52 -20.72
C ILE A 101 4.90 -8.94 -20.92
N ASP A 102 4.75 -9.47 -22.12
CA ASP A 102 5.24 -10.81 -22.48
C ASP A 102 6.73 -10.81 -22.88
N SER A 103 7.24 -12.00 -23.26
CA SER A 103 8.61 -12.21 -23.72
C SER A 103 8.93 -11.52 -25.04
N ASP A 104 7.91 -11.21 -25.86
CA ASP A 104 8.02 -10.43 -27.09
C ASP A 104 7.93 -8.91 -26.85
N HIS A 105 7.88 -8.49 -25.57
CA HIS A 105 7.73 -7.10 -25.13
C HIS A 105 6.42 -6.44 -25.56
N VAL A 106 5.38 -7.24 -25.82
CA VAL A 106 4.03 -6.73 -26.10
C VAL A 106 3.33 -6.41 -24.79
N ALA A 107 2.95 -5.14 -24.64
CA ALA A 107 2.21 -4.66 -23.48
C ALA A 107 0.70 -4.77 -23.70
N ARG A 108 -0.02 -5.26 -22.69
CA ARG A 108 -1.49 -5.27 -22.66
C ARG A 108 -1.99 -4.64 -21.37
N GLU A 109 -2.94 -3.72 -21.50
CA GLU A 109 -3.53 -3.00 -20.37
C GLU A 109 -4.84 -3.65 -19.91
N TYR A 110 -5.06 -3.59 -18.59
CA TYR A 110 -6.23 -4.10 -17.91
C TYR A 110 -6.73 -3.03 -16.93
N VAL A 111 -7.98 -2.62 -17.08
CA VAL A 111 -8.60 -1.63 -16.18
C VAL A 111 -9.32 -2.36 -15.05
N LEU A 112 -8.87 -2.15 -13.82
CA LEU A 112 -9.49 -2.70 -12.63
C LEU A 112 -10.80 -1.95 -12.32
N PRO A 113 -11.85 -2.64 -11.85
CA PRO A 113 -13.05 -2.01 -11.31
C PRO A 113 -12.79 -1.46 -9.88
N GLY A 114 -11.77 -0.61 -9.74
CA GLY A 114 -11.29 -0.03 -8.48
C GLY A 114 -11.25 1.49 -8.50
N GLN A 115 -10.91 2.08 -7.36
CA GLN A 115 -10.87 3.54 -7.20
C GLN A 115 -9.52 4.13 -7.64
N ILE A 116 -9.52 5.35 -8.17
CA ILE A 116 -8.27 6.09 -8.42
C ILE A 116 -7.66 6.55 -7.10
N GLY A 117 -6.33 6.59 -7.02
CA GLY A 117 -5.57 7.17 -5.90
C GLY A 117 -5.17 6.19 -4.80
N HIS A 118 -5.32 4.88 -5.04
CA HIS A 118 -4.94 3.84 -4.07
C HIS A 118 -3.70 3.08 -4.55
N SER A 119 -2.71 2.96 -3.67
CA SER A 119 -1.57 2.06 -3.86
C SER A 119 -2.05 0.62 -3.83
N ARG A 120 -1.51 -0.20 -4.75
CA ARG A 120 -1.81 -1.63 -4.85
C ARG A 120 -0.53 -2.45 -4.87
N ARG A 121 -0.69 -3.75 -4.58
CA ARG A 121 0.32 -4.79 -4.68
C ARG A 121 -0.12 -5.80 -5.73
N ILE A 122 0.85 -6.39 -6.44
CA ILE A 122 0.58 -7.32 -7.51
C ILE A 122 1.33 -8.64 -7.30
N TRP A 123 0.65 -9.74 -7.59
CA TRP A 123 1.21 -11.09 -7.52
C TRP A 123 0.87 -11.84 -8.80
N GLY A 124 1.87 -12.08 -9.65
CA GLY A 124 1.71 -12.77 -10.93
C GLY A 124 1.48 -14.28 -10.73
N THR A 125 0.57 -14.84 -11.52
CA THR A 125 0.33 -16.29 -11.63
C THR A 125 0.52 -16.73 -13.08
N PRO A 126 0.67 -18.03 -13.36
CA PRO A 126 0.79 -18.52 -14.74
C PRO A 126 -0.30 -18.03 -15.70
N THR A 127 -1.56 -17.89 -15.26
CA THR A 127 -2.67 -17.45 -16.13
C THR A 127 -3.07 -15.98 -15.96
N GLY A 128 -2.39 -15.21 -15.12
CA GLY A 128 -2.84 -13.85 -14.78
C GLY A 128 -2.09 -13.21 -13.63
N CYS A 129 -2.79 -12.39 -12.85
CA CYS A 129 -2.29 -11.88 -11.59
C CYS A 129 -3.41 -11.65 -10.55
N TRP A 130 -3.01 -11.53 -9.30
CA TRP A 130 -3.82 -11.00 -8.21
C TRP A 130 -3.37 -9.59 -7.90
N VAL A 131 -4.31 -8.69 -7.61
CA VAL A 131 -4.00 -7.31 -7.22
C VAL A 131 -4.75 -6.95 -5.95
N GLY A 132 -4.04 -6.49 -4.94
CA GLY A 132 -4.58 -6.17 -3.63
C GLY A 132 -4.29 -4.73 -3.23
N GLY A 133 -5.23 -4.08 -2.56
CA GLY A 133 -5.07 -2.73 -2.03
C GLY A 133 -6.10 -2.43 -0.95
N ASN A 134 -6.23 -1.14 -0.60
CA ASN A 134 -7.26 -0.68 0.36
C ASN A 134 -8.69 -0.93 -0.15
N ASP A 135 -8.86 -0.97 -1.47
CA ASP A 135 -10.15 -1.08 -2.14
C ASP A 135 -10.53 -2.52 -2.52
N GLY A 136 -9.75 -3.52 -2.11
CA GLY A 136 -10.12 -4.92 -2.25
C GLY A 136 -9.03 -5.80 -2.86
N LEU A 137 -9.44 -7.02 -3.21
CA LEU A 137 -8.68 -7.97 -4.01
C LEU A 137 -9.33 -8.13 -5.38
N TYR A 138 -8.50 -8.09 -6.41
CA TYR A 138 -8.88 -8.22 -7.80
C TYR A 138 -8.17 -9.41 -8.43
N ARG A 139 -8.88 -10.08 -9.34
CA ARG A 139 -8.31 -11.10 -10.23
C ARG A 139 -8.26 -10.54 -11.64
N CYS A 140 -7.08 -10.61 -12.24
CA CYS A 140 -6.88 -10.38 -13.67
C CYS A 140 -6.49 -11.71 -14.31
N VAL A 141 -7.26 -12.16 -15.30
CA VAL A 141 -6.93 -13.32 -16.14
C VAL A 141 -6.59 -12.82 -17.53
N ILE A 142 -5.61 -13.43 -18.18
CA ILE A 142 -5.19 -13.03 -19.52
C ILE A 142 -6.38 -13.20 -20.49
N GLY A 143 -6.73 -12.12 -21.19
CA GLY A 143 -7.84 -12.12 -22.16
C GLY A 143 -9.23 -11.86 -21.57
N GLU A 144 -9.36 -11.75 -20.25
CA GLU A 144 -10.63 -11.48 -19.57
C GLU A 144 -10.66 -10.09 -18.94
N GLU A 145 -11.87 -9.58 -18.67
CA GLU A 145 -12.05 -8.35 -17.90
C GLU A 145 -11.70 -8.60 -16.42
N PRO A 146 -10.89 -7.71 -15.79
CA PRO A 146 -10.59 -7.83 -14.37
C PRO A 146 -11.84 -7.74 -13.50
N ARG A 147 -11.89 -8.56 -12.45
CA ARG A 147 -13.01 -8.58 -11.50
C ARG A 147 -12.55 -8.41 -10.06
N ARG A 148 -13.34 -7.71 -9.26
CA ARG A 148 -13.17 -7.66 -7.81
C ARG A 148 -13.72 -8.95 -7.20
N VAL A 149 -12.90 -9.67 -6.46
CA VAL A 149 -13.27 -10.96 -5.85
C VAL A 149 -13.44 -10.88 -4.34
N PHE A 150 -12.86 -9.86 -3.70
CA PHE A 150 -12.96 -9.67 -2.25
C PHE A 150 -13.01 -8.18 -1.93
N PRO A 151 -13.94 -7.72 -1.07
CA PRO A 151 -14.10 -6.30 -0.83
C PRO A 151 -13.12 -5.73 0.20
N HIS A 152 -12.53 -6.56 1.06
CA HIS A 152 -11.67 -6.08 2.16
C HIS A 152 -10.24 -5.83 1.70
N ALA A 153 -9.55 -4.96 2.42
CA ALA A 153 -8.19 -4.57 2.10
C ALA A 153 -7.21 -5.76 2.19
N VAL A 154 -6.41 -5.95 1.14
CA VAL A 154 -5.37 -7.00 1.08
C VAL A 154 -4.04 -6.36 0.71
N HIS A 155 -3.12 -6.28 1.67
CA HIS A 155 -1.77 -5.74 1.47
C HIS A 155 -0.68 -6.79 1.50
N GLN A 156 -1.00 -7.98 2.01
CA GLN A 156 -0.07 -9.07 2.24
C GLN A 156 -0.66 -10.33 1.62
N GLY A 157 0.19 -11.02 0.87
CA GLY A 157 -0.16 -12.27 0.24
C GLY A 157 1.01 -12.82 -0.56
N ALA A 158 0.84 -14.05 -1.03
CA ALA A 158 1.81 -14.73 -1.87
C ALA A 158 1.10 -15.75 -2.76
N VAL A 159 1.81 -16.19 -3.80
CA VAL A 159 1.29 -17.08 -4.84
C VAL A 159 2.09 -18.37 -4.93
N ILE A 160 1.41 -19.51 -5.09
CA ILE A 160 1.98 -20.81 -5.47
C ILE A 160 1.16 -21.34 -6.65
N GLY A 161 1.72 -21.28 -7.86
CA GLY A 161 0.95 -21.53 -9.08
C GLY A 161 -0.23 -20.56 -9.18
N GLU A 162 -1.45 -21.08 -9.23
CA GLU A 162 -2.70 -20.29 -9.23
C GLU A 162 -3.28 -20.02 -7.84
N HIS A 163 -2.68 -20.57 -6.77
CA HIS A 163 -3.17 -20.40 -5.41
C HIS A 163 -2.62 -19.11 -4.84
N PHE A 164 -3.50 -18.27 -4.30
CA PHE A 164 -3.15 -17.02 -3.64
C PHE A 164 -3.62 -17.02 -2.20
N LEU A 165 -2.68 -16.93 -1.25
CA LEU A 165 -3.02 -16.71 0.15
C LEU A 165 -3.14 -15.21 0.40
N ALA A 166 -4.35 -14.74 0.70
CA ALA A 166 -4.63 -13.39 1.13
C ALA A 166 -4.57 -13.31 2.66
N CYS A 167 -3.76 -12.37 3.17
CA CYS A 167 -3.62 -12.09 4.61
C CYS A 167 -4.12 -10.67 4.92
N PRO A 168 -5.44 -10.41 4.84
CA PRO A 168 -6.01 -9.12 5.20
C PRO A 168 -5.80 -8.81 6.68
N SER A 169 -5.70 -7.53 7.02
CA SER A 169 -5.63 -7.09 8.41
C SER A 169 -7.03 -7.02 9.03
N GLY A 170 -7.22 -7.68 10.17
CA GLY A 170 -8.47 -7.57 10.95
C GLY A 170 -9.65 -8.40 10.41
N THR A 171 -9.42 -9.25 9.40
CA THR A 171 -10.40 -10.24 8.94
C THR A 171 -9.73 -11.60 8.73
N VAL A 172 -10.55 -12.63 8.51
CA VAL A 172 -10.09 -14.01 8.27
C VAL A 172 -9.22 -14.07 7.01
N TRP A 173 -8.12 -14.82 7.08
CA TRP A 173 -7.27 -15.10 5.92
C TRP A 173 -7.99 -16.03 4.95
N SER A 174 -7.70 -15.91 3.67
CA SER A 174 -8.40 -16.69 2.65
C SER A 174 -7.45 -17.17 1.57
N LEU A 175 -7.64 -18.43 1.17
CA LEU A 175 -6.97 -19.03 0.04
C LEU A 175 -7.86 -18.92 -1.19
N HIS A 176 -7.35 -18.25 -2.22
CA HIS A 176 -8.04 -18.01 -3.47
C HIS A 176 -7.44 -18.87 -4.59
N THR A 177 -8.30 -19.32 -5.50
CA THR A 177 -7.92 -19.88 -6.80
C THR A 177 -8.75 -19.23 -7.90
N GLN A 178 -8.51 -19.55 -9.17
CA GLN A 178 -9.21 -18.94 -10.29
C GLN A 178 -10.72 -19.24 -10.29
N ASP A 179 -11.09 -20.49 -10.04
CA ASP A 179 -12.44 -21.02 -10.31
C ASP A 179 -13.24 -21.44 -9.08
N HIS A 180 -12.65 -21.35 -7.89
CA HIS A 180 -13.30 -21.79 -6.65
C HIS A 180 -13.61 -20.64 -5.73
N GLU A 181 -14.63 -20.83 -4.89
CA GLU A 181 -14.89 -19.93 -3.78
C GLU A 181 -13.66 -19.87 -2.85
N PRO A 182 -13.36 -18.68 -2.29
CA PRO A 182 -12.25 -18.55 -1.36
C PRO A 182 -12.43 -19.46 -0.15
N VAL A 183 -11.38 -20.21 0.20
CA VAL A 183 -11.37 -21.05 1.39
C VAL A 183 -10.88 -20.21 2.56
N ALA A 184 -11.68 -20.11 3.62
CA ALA A 184 -11.24 -19.48 4.87
C ALA A 184 -10.12 -20.32 5.51
N VAL A 185 -9.05 -19.65 5.94
CA VAL A 185 -7.89 -20.29 6.58
C VAL A 185 -7.96 -19.99 8.08
N ASP A 186 -8.08 -21.04 8.89
CA ASP A 186 -8.18 -20.94 10.35
C ASP A 186 -6.80 -20.68 10.95
N VAL A 187 -6.48 -19.41 11.14
CA VAL A 187 -5.23 -18.95 11.76
C VAL A 187 -5.52 -18.21 13.06
N PRO A 188 -4.61 -18.27 14.05
CA PRO A 188 -4.71 -17.43 15.23
C PRO A 188 -4.80 -15.95 14.86
N ASP A 189 -5.60 -15.21 15.63
CA ASP A 189 -5.74 -13.76 15.44
C ASP A 189 -4.37 -13.07 15.44
N GLY A 190 -4.16 -12.22 14.43
CA GLY A 190 -2.91 -11.53 14.22
C GLY A 190 -2.83 -10.84 12.88
N TYR A 191 -1.75 -10.09 12.70
CA TYR A 191 -1.43 -9.39 11.46
C TYR A 191 -0.28 -10.12 10.74
N GLY A 192 -0.45 -10.42 9.45
CA GLY A 192 0.64 -10.93 8.63
C GLY A 192 1.71 -9.85 8.42
N ALA A 193 2.85 -9.97 9.10
CA ALA A 193 3.95 -9.02 8.98
C ALA A 193 4.78 -9.25 7.71
N SER A 194 4.94 -10.52 7.32
CA SER A 194 5.64 -10.92 6.10
C SER A 194 5.20 -12.32 5.68
N ILE A 195 5.24 -12.60 4.38
CA ILE A 195 4.88 -13.90 3.80
C ILE A 195 5.92 -14.30 2.76
N ALA A 196 6.25 -15.58 2.73
CA ALA A 196 7.11 -16.19 1.73
C ALA A 196 6.55 -17.56 1.32
N VAL A 197 7.08 -18.10 0.23
CA VAL A 197 6.80 -19.45 -0.23
C VAL A 197 7.98 -20.35 0.12
N ASP A 198 7.69 -21.53 0.66
CA ASP A 198 8.65 -22.60 0.93
C ASP A 198 8.08 -23.95 0.47
N GLY A 199 8.54 -24.42 -0.68
CA GLY A 199 7.97 -25.58 -1.36
C GLY A 199 6.51 -25.34 -1.74
N GLU A 200 5.63 -26.25 -1.32
CA GLU A 200 4.18 -26.18 -1.56
C GLU A 200 3.42 -25.51 -0.40
N SER A 201 4.09 -24.64 0.35
CA SER A 201 3.48 -23.94 1.47
C SER A 201 3.82 -22.46 1.50
N PHE A 202 2.85 -21.68 1.95
CA PHE A 202 3.04 -20.32 2.40
C PHE A 202 3.57 -20.35 3.83
N VAL A 203 4.59 -19.54 4.11
CA VAL A 203 5.12 -19.32 5.45
C VAL A 203 4.92 -17.85 5.79
N VAL A 204 4.08 -17.59 6.77
CA VAL A 204 3.71 -16.25 7.22
C VAL A 204 4.32 -15.99 8.59
N LEU A 205 5.04 -14.88 8.73
CA LEU A 205 5.37 -14.32 10.02
C LEU A 205 4.19 -13.46 10.48
N ALA A 206 3.44 -13.94 11.47
CA ALA A 206 2.30 -13.24 12.05
C ALA A 206 2.71 -12.51 13.34
N GLU A 207 2.31 -11.25 13.46
CA GLU A 207 2.38 -10.46 14.69
C GLU A 207 1.05 -10.58 15.44
N GLN A 208 1.09 -11.09 16.67
CA GLN A 208 -0.04 -11.07 17.58
C GLN A 208 0.12 -9.90 18.54
N ARG A 209 -0.79 -8.94 18.42
CA ARG A 209 -0.81 -7.75 19.28
C ARG A 209 -1.58 -8.06 20.54
N HIS A 210 -0.96 -7.78 21.68
CA HIS A 210 -1.58 -7.85 22.99
C HIS A 210 -1.83 -6.42 23.46
N THR A 211 -3.02 -6.14 23.99
CA THR A 211 -3.36 -4.80 24.54
C THR A 211 -2.47 -4.43 25.71
N ASP A 212 -2.06 -5.43 26.51
CA ASP A 212 -1.37 -5.24 27.79
C ASP A 212 0.05 -5.84 27.81
N ALA A 213 0.55 -6.32 26.68
CA ALA A 213 1.87 -6.95 26.58
C ALA A 213 2.58 -6.62 25.26
N ALA A 214 3.88 -6.91 25.19
CA ALA A 214 4.64 -6.77 23.96
C ALA A 214 4.07 -7.68 22.87
N SER A 215 4.06 -7.22 21.60
CA SER A 215 3.70 -8.06 20.47
C SER A 215 4.55 -9.33 20.45
N THR A 216 3.88 -10.44 20.19
CA THR A 216 4.52 -11.74 19.98
C THR A 216 4.49 -12.08 18.50
N TYR A 217 5.48 -12.84 18.03
CA TYR A 217 5.56 -13.25 16.63
C TYR A 217 5.44 -14.77 16.53
N ARG A 218 4.76 -15.29 15.51
CA ARG A 218 4.69 -16.72 15.22
C ARG A 218 4.93 -16.96 13.73
N LEU A 219 5.51 -18.10 13.41
CA LEU A 219 5.51 -18.61 12.04
C LEU A 219 4.27 -19.48 11.85
N ILE A 220 3.49 -19.18 10.82
CA ILE A 220 2.32 -19.95 10.42
C ILE A 220 2.61 -20.50 9.04
N ARG A 221 2.53 -21.82 8.89
CA ARG A 221 2.60 -22.49 7.59
C ARG A 221 1.19 -22.81 7.13
N VAL A 222 0.87 -22.47 5.89
CA VAL A 222 -0.40 -22.79 5.23
C VAL A 222 -0.06 -23.52 3.94
N ASN A 223 -0.60 -24.71 3.72
CA ASN A 223 -0.41 -25.41 2.44
C ASN A 223 -1.45 -24.95 1.39
N VAL A 224 -1.32 -25.42 0.15
CA VAL A 224 -2.26 -25.10 -0.94
C VAL A 224 -3.65 -25.74 -0.77
N SER A 225 -3.83 -26.66 0.18
CA SER A 225 -5.13 -27.22 0.56
C SER A 225 -5.82 -26.40 1.66
N GLY A 226 -5.12 -25.44 2.27
CA GLY A 226 -5.61 -24.62 3.37
C GLY A 226 -5.28 -25.18 4.76
N ASP A 227 -4.55 -26.30 4.87
CA ASP A 227 -4.14 -26.84 6.17
C ASP A 227 -3.12 -25.92 6.83
N VAL A 228 -3.30 -25.70 8.12
CA VAL A 228 -2.52 -24.76 8.91
C VAL A 228 -1.65 -25.49 9.92
N THR A 229 -0.37 -25.13 9.97
CA THR A 229 0.54 -25.50 11.06
C THR A 229 1.05 -24.23 11.73
N VAL A 230 0.75 -24.08 13.02
CA VAL A 230 1.18 -22.92 13.82
C VAL A 230 2.44 -23.27 14.60
N GLY A 231 3.51 -22.50 14.37
CA GLY A 231 4.77 -22.63 15.09
C GLY A 231 4.73 -22.03 16.50
N PRO A 232 5.81 -22.24 17.29
CA PRO A 232 5.94 -21.66 18.61
C PRO A 232 6.08 -20.14 18.56
N GLU A 233 5.83 -19.48 19.69
CA GLU A 233 6.10 -18.06 19.85
C GLU A 233 7.59 -17.77 19.70
N LEU A 234 7.90 -16.80 18.85
CA LEU A 234 9.23 -16.27 18.67
C LEU A 234 9.47 -15.14 19.68
N PRO A 235 10.66 -15.10 20.30
CA PRO A 235 11.02 -14.02 21.19
C PRO A 235 11.06 -12.68 20.44
N THR A 236 10.51 -11.62 21.05
CA THR A 236 10.48 -10.27 20.48
C THR A 236 11.90 -9.83 20.07
N MET A 237 12.07 -9.33 18.84
CA MET A 237 13.39 -9.06 18.23
C MET A 237 14.28 -8.05 19.00
N GLN A 238 13.75 -7.31 19.98
CA GLN A 238 14.56 -6.52 20.92
C GLN A 238 15.53 -7.38 21.76
N ARG A 239 15.23 -8.67 21.99
CA ARG A 239 16.14 -9.59 22.68
C ARG A 239 17.16 -10.25 21.75
N LEU A 240 16.91 -10.32 20.44
CA LEU A 240 17.87 -10.87 19.47
C LEU A 240 19.04 -9.92 19.24
N SER A 241 18.80 -8.60 19.19
CA SER A 241 19.90 -7.61 19.14
C SER A 241 20.76 -7.63 20.41
N GLN A 242 20.16 -7.81 21.60
CA GLN A 242 20.90 -7.96 22.85
C GLN A 242 21.63 -9.32 22.97
N ALA A 243 21.04 -10.41 22.48
CA ALA A 243 21.67 -11.74 22.49
C ALA A 243 22.82 -11.85 21.48
N ILE A 244 22.69 -11.24 20.30
CA ILE A 244 23.75 -11.16 19.29
C ILE A 244 24.85 -10.20 19.78
N SER A 245 24.50 -9.06 20.38
CA SER A 245 25.48 -8.12 20.94
C SER A 245 26.25 -8.71 22.15
N ARG A 246 25.60 -9.53 22.99
CA ARG A 246 26.27 -10.27 24.09
C ARG A 246 27.18 -11.41 23.61
N ARG A 247 26.86 -12.06 22.49
CA ARG A 247 27.74 -13.07 21.87
C ARG A 247 28.93 -12.46 21.13
N LEU A 248 28.81 -11.23 20.64
CA LEU A 248 29.91 -10.51 19.98
C LEU A 248 30.85 -9.77 20.95
N THR A 249 30.44 -9.57 22.21
CA THR A 249 31.29 -8.95 23.26
C THR A 249 32.10 -9.94 24.10
N THR A 250 31.90 -11.25 23.91
CA THR A 250 32.64 -12.30 24.64
C THR A 250 33.71 -13.02 23.82
N SER A 251 33.89 -12.70 22.53
CA SER A 251 35.07 -13.16 21.77
C SER A 251 36.23 -12.17 21.93
N SER A 252 36.90 -12.20 23.08
CA SER A 252 38.23 -11.60 23.23
C SER A 252 39.23 -12.51 22.51
N PHE A 253 39.67 -12.08 21.32
CA PHE A 253 40.87 -12.64 20.70
C PHE A 253 42.12 -12.06 21.38
N PRO A 254 43.15 -12.87 21.67
CA PRO A 254 44.36 -12.41 22.33
C PRO A 254 45.15 -11.48 21.40
N ARG A 255 45.64 -10.39 21.99
CA ARG A 255 46.50 -9.38 21.38
C ARG A 255 47.82 -10.04 20.97
N GLN A 256 48.11 -10.13 19.67
CA GLN A 256 49.47 -10.39 19.19
C GLN A 256 50.16 -9.05 18.98
N ASP A 257 51.24 -8.86 19.76
CA ASP A 257 52.21 -7.80 19.58
C ASP A 257 53.07 -8.08 18.33
N SER A 258 53.18 -7.09 17.46
CA SER A 258 54.34 -6.94 16.58
C SER A 258 54.45 -5.49 16.12
N GLY A 259 55.59 -4.88 16.45
CA GLY A 259 55.90 -3.47 16.20
C GLY A 259 56.54 -3.16 14.84
N GLY A 260 56.89 -1.88 14.70
CA GLY A 260 57.59 -1.24 13.57
C GLY A 260 56.62 -0.49 12.65
N GLY A 261 56.70 0.80 12.37
CA GLY A 261 57.70 1.83 12.62
C GLY A 261 57.74 2.76 11.40
N ALA A 262 57.51 4.08 11.62
CA ALA A 262 57.96 5.24 10.81
C ALA A 262 57.53 5.32 9.31
N SER A 263 57.16 6.42 8.64
CA SER A 263 57.21 7.87 8.86
C SER A 263 56.33 8.62 7.84
N ARG A 264 55.89 9.83 8.25
CA ARG A 264 55.48 11.06 7.53
C ARG A 264 55.61 11.15 5.99
N SER A 265 54.59 11.77 5.36
CA SER A 265 54.67 13.16 4.86
C SER A 265 53.32 13.71 4.36
N ASP A 266 53.16 15.02 4.52
CA ASP A 266 52.04 15.91 4.18
C ASP A 266 51.58 15.89 2.71
N VAL A 267 50.35 16.39 2.46
CA VAL A 267 50.04 17.55 1.56
C VAL A 267 48.54 17.90 1.65
N ARG A 268 48.28 19.21 1.57
CA ARG A 268 47.01 19.94 1.74
C ARG A 268 46.11 19.97 0.49
N ASP A 269 44.89 20.45 0.77
CA ASP A 269 43.96 21.26 -0.02
C ASP A 269 42.89 20.61 -0.90
N GLY A 270 41.66 21.08 -0.67
CA GLY A 270 40.85 21.63 -1.76
C GLY A 270 39.50 20.97 -2.05
N GLY A 271 38.42 21.55 -1.48
CA GLY A 271 37.24 21.93 -2.26
C GLY A 271 36.10 20.93 -2.49
N GLU A 272 34.89 21.50 -2.54
CA GLU A 272 33.61 20.98 -3.05
C GLU A 272 32.75 20.04 -2.17
N THR A 273 31.88 20.69 -1.41
CA THR A 273 30.55 20.20 -1.01
C THR A 273 29.71 19.80 -2.23
N ARG A 274 29.61 18.49 -2.49
CA ARG A 274 28.59 17.89 -3.37
C ARG A 274 27.39 17.37 -2.58
N GLY A 275 26.23 17.47 -3.22
CA GLY A 275 24.90 17.31 -2.64
C GLY A 275 24.63 15.99 -1.92
N ARG A 276 23.70 16.08 -0.96
CA ARG A 276 23.13 14.95 -0.23
C ARG A 276 22.33 14.07 -1.19
N CYS A 277 22.93 12.97 -1.62
CA CYS A 277 22.19 11.82 -2.16
C CYS A 277 21.50 11.07 -1.01
N LEU A 278 20.19 10.86 -1.17
CA LEU A 278 19.39 9.95 -0.35
C LEU A 278 19.86 8.49 -0.54
N PRO A 279 19.75 7.62 0.48
CA PRO A 279 20.23 6.25 0.38
C PRO A 279 19.45 5.42 -0.65
N ARG A 280 20.26 4.78 -1.50
CA ARG A 280 19.93 3.81 -2.54
C ARG A 280 19.25 2.58 -1.94
N TRP A 281 18.07 2.23 -2.45
CA TRP A 281 17.38 0.97 -2.17
C TRP A 281 18.18 -0.21 -2.72
N SER A 282 18.45 -1.22 -1.89
CA SER A 282 19.07 -2.48 -2.29
C SER A 282 17.98 -3.54 -2.53
N GLY A 283 17.59 -3.70 -3.79
CA GLY A 283 16.79 -4.85 -4.22
C GLY A 283 17.64 -6.12 -4.13
N ARG A 284 17.22 -7.07 -3.30
CA ARG A 284 17.79 -8.43 -3.29
C ARG A 284 17.32 -9.16 -4.54
N ARG A 285 18.26 -9.57 -5.38
CA ARG A 285 18.02 -10.55 -6.45
C ARG A 285 17.84 -11.93 -5.79
N PHE A 286 16.71 -12.57 -6.02
CA PHE A 286 16.57 -14.01 -5.82
C PHE A 286 16.98 -14.70 -7.12
N ARG A 287 17.93 -15.64 -7.01
CA ARG A 287 18.35 -16.55 -8.06
C ARG A 287 17.68 -17.89 -7.74
N VAL A 288 16.82 -18.38 -8.62
CA VAL A 288 16.26 -19.73 -8.55
C VAL A 288 17.12 -20.60 -9.46
N ASP A 289 17.92 -21.49 -8.88
CA ASP A 289 18.64 -22.51 -9.63
C ASP A 289 17.73 -23.74 -9.76
N HIS A 290 17.24 -24.00 -10.98
CA HIS A 290 16.59 -25.28 -11.29
C HIS A 290 17.64 -26.34 -11.59
N ARG A 291 17.67 -27.42 -10.80
CA ARG A 291 18.27 -28.69 -11.21
C ARG A 291 17.19 -29.54 -11.88
N PRO A 292 17.46 -30.13 -13.06
CA PRO A 292 16.56 -31.13 -13.65
C PRO A 292 16.68 -32.45 -12.88
N SER A 293 15.54 -33.05 -12.54
CA SER A 293 15.44 -34.43 -12.08
C SER A 293 15.52 -35.38 -13.29
N THR A 294 16.50 -36.28 -13.25
CA THR A 294 16.55 -37.52 -14.06
C THR A 294 15.57 -38.56 -13.54
#